data_AF-A0A972USY2-F1
#
_entry.id   AF-A0A972USY2-F1
#
_cell.length_a   1.000
_cell.length_b   1.000
_cell.length_c   1.000
_cell.angle_alpha   90.00
_cell.angle_beta   90.00
_cell.angle_gamma   90.00
#
_symmetry.space_group_name_H-M   'P 1'
#
loop_
_entity.id
_entity.type
_entity.pdbx_description
1 polymer ?
#
loop_
_entity_poly.entity_id
_entity_poly.type
_entity_poly.pdbx_seq_one_letter_code
_entity_poly.pdbx_strand_id
1 'polypeptide(L)'
;MNYTDFSIITQPKIDPYWTLKDYLGTLRVRLSVGRNRYQVNPGLYKFGNPGKDSEVIVTSNYKLSFDIVRKNLKGINAWVLVLQTYGVNVWCAAGKGTFGT
;
A
#
# COMPACT_ATOMS: atom_id res chain seq x y z
N MET A 1 -22.14 19.12 -0.24
CA MET A 1 -20.88 18.60 -0.82
C MET A 1 -21.09 18.45 -2.31
N ASN A 2 -20.28 19.11 -3.12
CA ASN A 2 -20.43 19.13 -4.57
C ASN A 2 -19.66 17.94 -5.15
N TYR A 3 -20.36 16.97 -5.74
CA TYR A 3 -19.79 15.70 -6.24
C TYR A 3 -19.46 15.75 -7.74
N THR A 4 -19.52 16.93 -8.37
CA THR A 4 -19.35 17.12 -9.82
C THR A 4 -17.90 17.04 -10.32
N ASP A 5 -16.91 17.04 -9.42
CA ASP A 5 -15.48 16.97 -9.76
C ASP A 5 -14.87 15.56 -9.59
N PHE A 6 -15.70 14.51 -9.44
CA PHE A 6 -15.21 13.14 -9.49
C PHE A 6 -14.80 12.78 -10.92
N SER A 7 -13.57 13.14 -11.29
CA SER A 7 -12.88 12.45 -12.36
C SER A 7 -12.91 10.95 -12.06
N ILE A 8 -13.29 10.14 -13.05
CA ILE A 8 -13.27 8.68 -12.93
C ILE A 8 -11.79 8.25 -12.89
N ILE A 9 -11.18 8.36 -11.72
CA ILE A 9 -9.80 7.93 -11.50
C ILE A 9 -9.82 6.41 -11.56
N THR A 10 -9.27 5.87 -12.64
CA THR A 10 -9.00 4.44 -12.73
C THR A 10 -7.96 4.12 -11.65
N GLN A 11 -8.38 3.33 -10.65
CA GLN A 11 -7.50 3.00 -9.54
C GLN A 11 -6.26 2.22 -10.04
N PRO A 12 -5.06 2.53 -9.53
CA PRO A 12 -3.84 1.84 -9.95
C PRO A 12 -3.90 0.35 -9.62
N LYS A 13 -3.49 -0.49 -10.58
CA LYS A 13 -3.37 -1.94 -10.38
C LYS A 13 -2.00 -2.27 -9.81
N ILE A 14 -1.96 -3.15 -8.81
CA ILE A 14 -0.73 -3.61 -8.17
C ILE A 14 -0.50 -5.09 -8.43
N ASP A 15 0.77 -5.46 -8.53
CA ASP A 15 1.20 -6.80 -8.93
C ASP A 15 1.85 -7.55 -7.74
N PRO A 16 1.60 -8.87 -7.58
CA PRO A 16 2.22 -9.66 -6.51
C PRO A 16 3.71 -9.91 -6.71
N TYR A 17 4.20 -9.88 -7.95
CA TYR A 17 5.58 -10.20 -8.28
C TYR A 17 6.48 -8.99 -7.98
N TRP A 18 7.58 -9.29 -7.28
CA TRP A 18 8.59 -8.29 -6.98
C TRP A 18 9.52 -8.13 -8.16
N THR A 19 9.75 -6.88 -8.53
CA THR A 19 10.78 -6.50 -9.50
C THR A 19 12.15 -6.51 -8.83
N LEU A 20 13.24 -6.53 -9.61
CA LEU A 20 14.60 -6.38 -9.07
C LEU A 20 14.74 -5.09 -8.24
N LYS A 21 14.06 -4.02 -8.64
CA LYS A 21 14.00 -2.75 -7.89
C LYS A 21 13.39 -2.92 -6.50
N ASP A 22 12.37 -3.78 -6.36
CA ASP A 22 11.76 -4.08 -5.06
C ASP A 22 12.71 -4.86 -4.16
N TYR A 23 13.40 -5.87 -4.70
CA TYR A 23 14.42 -6.63 -3.96
C TYR A 23 15.58 -5.74 -3.50
N LEU A 24 16.17 -4.96 -4.41
CA LEU A 24 17.26 -4.04 -4.09
C LEU A 24 16.81 -2.95 -3.10
N GLY A 25 15.60 -2.41 -3.27
CA GLY A 25 15.01 -1.44 -2.34
C GLY A 25 14.83 -2.03 -0.95
N THR A 26 14.33 -3.26 -0.85
CA THR A 26 14.16 -3.98 0.42
C THR A 26 15.50 -4.21 1.11
N LEU A 27 16.51 -4.68 0.36
CA LEU A 27 17.87 -4.88 0.89
C LEU A 27 18.46 -3.57 1.42
N ARG A 28 18.36 -2.50 0.61
CA ARG A 28 18.88 -1.17 0.97
C ARG A 28 18.27 -0.65 2.28
N VAL A 29 16.96 -0.79 2.45
CA VAL A 29 16.26 -0.31 3.65
C VAL A 29 16.58 -1.16 4.88
N ARG A 30 16.83 -2.47 4.71
CA ARG A 30 17.33 -3.34 5.80
C ARG A 30 18.73 -2.96 6.27
N LEU A 31 19.54 -2.39 5.38
CA LEU A 31 20.83 -1.77 5.71
C LEU A 31 20.68 -0.29 6.17
N SER A 32 19.47 0.15 6.53
CA SER A 32 19.14 1.50 6.99
C SER A 32 19.34 2.64 5.97
N VAL A 33 19.65 2.33 4.70
CA VAL A 33 19.90 3.36 3.68
C VAL A 33 18.58 3.89 3.11
N GLY A 34 18.26 5.14 3.45
CA GLY A 34 17.09 5.86 2.93
C GLY A 34 15.74 5.29 3.35
N ARG A 35 15.67 4.59 4.49
CA ARG A 35 14.45 4.01 5.07
C ARG A 35 13.33 5.03 5.29
N ASN A 36 13.67 6.27 5.68
CA ASN A 36 12.70 7.32 6.00
C ASN A 36 11.94 7.84 4.77
N ARG A 37 12.43 7.55 3.56
CA ARG A 37 11.82 7.95 2.29
C ARG A 37 11.24 6.78 1.50
N TYR A 38 11.19 5.57 2.09
CA TYR A 38 10.75 4.37 1.39
C TYR A 38 9.23 4.19 1.51
N GLN A 39 8.50 4.89 0.65
CA GLN A 39 7.05 5.03 0.73
C GLN A 39 6.37 4.74 -0.61
N VAL A 40 5.10 4.39 -0.55
CA VAL A 40 4.16 4.39 -1.69
C VAL A 40 3.15 5.52 -1.52
N ASN A 41 2.49 5.91 -2.61
CA ASN A 41 1.44 6.91 -2.52
C ASN A 41 0.26 6.35 -1.70
N PRO A 42 -0.31 7.10 -0.75
CA PRO A 42 -1.56 6.71 -0.11
C PRO A 42 -2.69 6.68 -1.14
N GLY A 43 -3.66 5.79 -0.93
CA GLY A 43 -4.81 5.67 -1.83
C GLY A 43 -5.35 4.24 -1.93
N LEU A 44 -6.32 4.06 -2.82
CA LEU A 44 -6.96 2.78 -3.07
C LEU A 44 -6.32 2.11 -4.29
N TYR A 45 -5.93 0.84 -4.14
CA TYR A 45 -5.27 0.07 -5.17
C TYR A 45 -6.10 -1.17 -5.53
N LYS A 46 -6.09 -1.55 -6.82
CA LYS A 46 -6.68 -2.79 -7.31
C LYS A 46 -5.67 -3.93 -7.21
N PHE A 47 -5.99 -4.98 -6.47
CA PHE A 47 -5.25 -6.24 -6.52
C PHE A 47 -6.08 -7.30 -7.25
N GLY A 48 -5.54 -7.86 -8.33
CA GLY A 48 -6.30 -8.76 -9.21
C GLY A 48 -7.36 -8.02 -10.03
N ASN A 49 -8.60 -8.50 -9.98
CA ASN A 49 -9.78 -7.86 -10.57
C ASN A 49 -10.90 -7.71 -9.52
N PRO A 50 -10.74 -6.79 -8.55
CA PRO A 50 -11.70 -6.66 -7.45
C PRO A 50 -13.00 -6.03 -7.94
N GLY A 51 -14.12 -6.54 -7.43
CA GLY A 51 -15.46 -6.01 -7.63
C GLY A 51 -15.92 -5.13 -6.47
N LYS A 52 -17.16 -4.65 -6.55
CA LYS A 52 -17.78 -3.80 -5.51
C LYS A 52 -17.92 -4.50 -4.14
N ASP A 53 -18.06 -5.83 -4.16
CA ASP A 53 -18.25 -6.66 -2.96
C ASP A 53 -16.94 -7.35 -2.52
N SER A 54 -15.80 -6.99 -3.13
CA SER A 54 -14.49 -7.57 -2.77
C SER A 54 -13.97 -7.01 -1.44
N GLU A 55 -13.29 -7.88 -0.69
CA GLU A 55 -12.62 -7.53 0.56
C GLU A 55 -11.66 -6.33 0.42
N VAL A 56 -11.57 -5.54 1.49
CA VAL A 56 -10.67 -4.38 1.58
C VAL A 56 -9.58 -4.66 2.60
N ILE A 57 -8.34 -4.67 2.13
CA ILE A 57 -7.16 -4.90 2.95
C ILE A 57 -6.50 -3.56 3.22
N VAL A 58 -6.47 -3.16 4.49
CA VAL A 58 -5.92 -1.87 4.93
C VAL A 58 -4.46 -2.04 5.34
N THR A 59 -3.58 -1.16 4.86
CA THR A 59 -2.14 -1.17 5.19
C THR A 59 -1.55 0.23 5.25
N SER A 60 -0.31 0.33 5.72
CA SER A 60 0.45 1.58 5.82
C SER A 60 1.15 1.95 4.50
N ASN A 61 1.39 3.23 4.24
CA ASN A 61 2.18 3.68 3.08
C ASN A 61 3.69 3.46 3.18
N TYR A 62 4.19 2.79 4.22
CA TYR A 62 5.56 2.30 4.26
C TYR A 62 5.76 1.17 3.24
N LYS A 63 6.60 1.40 2.21
CA LYS A 63 6.68 0.52 1.04
C LYS A 63 7.06 -0.92 1.38
N LEU A 64 7.87 -1.13 2.42
CA LEU A 64 8.23 -2.48 2.88
C LEU A 64 7.00 -3.26 3.40
N SER A 65 6.14 -2.62 4.18
CA SER A 65 4.89 -3.21 4.67
C SER A 65 3.93 -3.47 3.50
N PHE A 66 3.77 -2.49 2.62
CA PHE A 66 2.95 -2.62 1.42
C PHE A 66 3.40 -3.77 0.49
N ASP A 67 4.72 -3.90 0.24
CA ASP A 67 5.27 -4.93 -0.63
C ASP A 67 5.07 -6.34 -0.06
N ILE A 68 5.16 -6.50 1.26
CA ILE A 68 4.88 -7.77 1.94
C ILE A 68 3.40 -8.12 1.80
N VAL A 69 2.48 -7.16 1.95
CA VAL A 69 1.05 -7.39 1.73
C VAL A 69 0.80 -7.86 0.30
N ARG A 70 1.15 -7.07 -0.72
CA ARG A 70 0.85 -7.44 -2.11
C ARG A 70 1.45 -8.79 -2.54
N LYS A 71 2.64 -9.14 -2.02
CA LYS A 71 3.27 -10.45 -2.30
C LYS A 71 2.42 -11.62 -1.82
N ASN A 72 1.75 -11.49 -0.68
CA ASN A 72 0.97 -12.55 -0.06
C ASN A 72 -0.49 -12.62 -0.55
N LEU A 73 -0.93 -11.66 -1.38
CA LEU A 73 -2.30 -11.65 -1.91
C LEU A 73 -2.46 -12.42 -3.22
N LYS A 74 -1.42 -13.11 -3.71
CA LYS A 74 -1.44 -13.82 -4.99
C LYS A 74 -2.66 -14.75 -5.09
N GLY A 75 -3.48 -14.55 -6.12
CA GLY A 75 -4.70 -15.34 -6.37
C GLY A 75 -5.98 -14.76 -5.74
N ILE A 76 -5.88 -13.68 -4.96
CA ILE A 76 -7.02 -12.99 -4.35
C ILE A 76 -7.45 -11.80 -5.24
N ASN A 77 -8.75 -11.50 -5.28
CA ASN A 77 -9.27 -10.26 -5.84
C ASN A 77 -9.71 -9.37 -4.68
N ALA A 78 -8.94 -8.31 -4.40
CA ALA A 78 -9.18 -7.44 -3.25
C ALA A 78 -8.82 -5.99 -3.56
N TRP A 79 -9.43 -5.08 -2.81
CA TRP A 79 -8.98 -3.70 -2.74
C TRP A 79 -7.89 -3.59 -1.69
N VAL A 80 -6.85 -2.82 -1.98
CA VAL A 80 -5.80 -2.50 -0.99
C VAL A 80 -5.85 -1.02 -0.69
N LEU A 81 -6.29 -0.68 0.52
CA LEU A 81 -6.34 0.70 1.00
C LEU A 81 -5.04 1.03 1.73
N VAL A 82 -4.26 1.94 1.16
CA VAL A 82 -2.99 2.38 1.73
C VAL A 82 -3.21 3.70 2.47
N LEU A 83 -3.12 3.67 3.79
CA LEU A 83 -3.26 4.85 4.64
C LEU A 83 -1.99 5.69 4.67
N GLN A 84 -2.18 7.01 4.81
CA GLN A 84 -1.07 7.93 4.98
C GLN A 84 -0.48 7.80 6.38
N THR A 85 0.65 7.10 6.47
CA THR A 85 1.37 6.82 7.72
C THR A 85 2.75 7.46 7.75
N TYR A 86 3.04 8.38 6.82
CA TYR A 86 4.34 9.05 6.69
C TYR A 86 5.53 8.09 6.61
N GLY A 87 5.34 6.93 5.98
CA GLY A 87 6.37 5.90 5.85
C GLY A 87 6.68 5.14 7.13
N VAL A 88 5.74 5.07 8.06
CA VAL A 88 5.81 4.24 9.27
C VAL A 88 5.03 2.94 9.03
N ASN A 89 5.55 1.81 9.51
CA ASN A 89 4.86 0.52 9.41
C ASN A 89 3.54 0.52 10.21
N VAL A 90 2.68 -0.48 9.95
CA VAL A 90 1.36 -0.63 10.59
C VAL A 90 1.42 -0.54 12.12
N TRP A 91 2.24 -1.37 12.79
CA TRP A 91 2.30 -1.42 14.25
C TRP A 91 2.70 -0.09 14.89
N CYS A 92 3.80 0.50 14.40
CA CYS A 92 4.30 1.77 14.92
C CYS A 92 3.37 2.94 14.57
N ALA A 93 2.71 2.90 13.42
CA ALA A 93 1.74 3.93 13.02
C ALA A 93 0.49 3.86 13.89
N ALA A 94 0.03 2.65 14.26
CA ALA A 94 -1.10 2.46 15.15
C ALA A 94 -0.80 3.02 16.55
N GLY A 95 0.37 2.69 17.11
CA GLY A 95 0.80 3.26 18.40
C GLY A 95 0.99 4.78 18.38
N LYS A 96 1.21 5.39 17.21
CA LYS A 96 1.35 6.85 17.02
C LYS A 96 0.03 7.53 16.61
N GLY A 97 -1.05 6.78 16.43
CA GLY A 97 -2.36 7.31 16.02
C GLY A 97 -2.49 7.67 14.54
N THR A 98 -1.51 7.33 13.68
CA THR A 98 -1.60 7.57 12.22
C THR A 98 -2.15 6.35 11.45
N PHE A 99 -2.39 5.24 12.15
CA PHE A 99 -3.09 4.05 11.65
C PHE A 99 -4.16 3.66 12.67
N GLY A 100 -5.32 4.30 12.59
CA GLY A 100 -6.40 4.14 13.57
C GLY A 100 -7.60 5.02 13.24
N THR A 101 -8.59 5.02 14.13
CA THR A 101 -9.83 5.80 14.05
C THR A 101 -9.88 6.83 15.16
#